data_AF-A0A1G2NI36-F1
#
_entry.id   AF-A0A1G2NI36-F1
#
_cell.length_a   1.000
_cell.length_b   1.000
_cell.length_c   1.000
_cell.angle_alpha   90.00
_cell.angle_beta   90.00
_cell.angle_gamma   90.00
#
_symmetry.space_group_name_H-M   'P 1'
#
loop_
_entity.id
_entity.type
_entity.pdbx_description
1 polymer ?
#
loop_
_entity_poly.entity_id
_entity_poly.type
_entity_poly.pdbx_seq_one_letter_code
_entity_poly.pdbx_strand_id
1 'polypeptide(L)'
;MKLQNNRGQVMLIACLLFLAAAAAVSAAAAGPALRRVSAARAFADARQGLYAVASVSEDVAYRKIKGLAVGNAEIFSVGGISATAEVANVSGGQEISAFANGTRFSRNTTMRLVAGDGASFYYGMQASAGGIDLLNTASIAGNVYSNGPVTGENSNLVKGIVVSAGSFGFIDGVHATGTVYAHTIRDSDIDGDAYYQTISGTTVGGALHPGSADQATSSLAISDEQIAEWESDAAAGGTISSPCPYKITDTATLGPKKIACDMEISGNGYALTLNGPLWIVGNLTISNGPTIKVASSLGGASVPIIADKPSNQTTSSKIELQNSAVFQGSGSTDSYVLMISHNKSAKQGGSETAIDLKNSIDGDLLVYAPHGEVLIQDSVNVKEASGYRIRLKNSAEVIYETGLANLIFTSGPSGGYMIESWKETE
;
A
#
# COMPACT_ATOMS: atom_id res chain seq x y z
N MET A 1 -20.28 32.62 -104.95
CA MET A 1 -19.61 32.88 -103.66
C MET A 1 -19.66 31.60 -102.83
N LYS A 2 -18.55 30.87 -102.71
CA LYS A 2 -18.47 29.64 -101.88
C LYS A 2 -18.67 30.04 -100.42
N LEU A 3 -19.88 29.92 -99.90
CA LEU A 3 -20.14 29.99 -98.46
C LEU A 3 -19.93 28.57 -97.92
N GLN A 4 -18.79 28.38 -97.26
CA GLN A 4 -18.37 27.12 -96.67
C GLN A 4 -19.46 26.58 -95.75
N ASN A 5 -19.73 25.28 -95.87
CA ASN A 5 -20.73 24.58 -95.08
C ASN A 5 -20.19 24.31 -93.66
N ASN A 6 -20.06 25.37 -92.84
CA ASN A 6 -19.44 25.35 -91.51
C ASN A 6 -20.39 24.86 -90.40
N ARG A 7 -21.65 24.51 -90.72
CA ARG A 7 -22.64 24.03 -89.73
C ARG A 7 -22.19 22.73 -89.05
N GLY A 8 -21.49 21.84 -89.77
CA GLY A 8 -20.89 20.63 -89.19
C GLY A 8 -19.70 20.92 -88.26
N GLN A 9 -18.89 21.94 -88.59
CA GLN A 9 -17.75 22.36 -87.76
C GLN A 9 -18.20 23.00 -86.44
N VAL A 10 -19.28 23.80 -86.45
CA VAL A 10 -19.85 24.40 -85.24
C VAL A 10 -20.39 23.32 -84.29
N MET A 11 -21.07 22.30 -84.80
CA MET A 11 -21.54 21.16 -83.99
C MET A 11 -20.39 20.34 -83.40
N LEU A 12 -19.31 20.13 -84.17
CA LEU A 12 -18.10 19.46 -83.67
C LEU A 12 -17.40 20.26 -82.57
N ILE A 13 -17.24 21.58 -82.74
CA ILE A 13 -16.62 22.45 -81.73
C ILE A 13 -17.48 22.47 -80.46
N ALA A 14 -18.80 22.60 -80.58
CA ALA A 14 -19.70 22.55 -79.44
C ALA A 14 -19.61 21.20 -78.70
N CYS A 15 -19.60 20.09 -79.44
CA CYS A 15 -19.44 18.75 -78.87
C CYS A 15 -18.10 18.57 -78.13
N LEU A 16 -17.00 19.04 -78.72
CA LEU A 16 -15.68 19.01 -78.09
C LEU A 16 -15.62 19.88 -76.84
N LEU A 17 -16.27 21.05 -76.85
CA LEU A 17 -16.33 21.94 -75.69
C LEU A 17 -17.15 21.34 -74.55
N PHE A 18 -18.29 20.70 -74.86
CA PHE A 18 -19.08 19.97 -73.87
C PHE A 18 -18.32 18.75 -73.32
N LEU A 19 -17.57 18.03 -74.15
CA LEU A 19 -16.74 16.91 -73.71
C LEU A 19 -15.61 17.39 -72.78
N ALA A 20 -14.95 18.51 -73.13
CA ALA A 20 -13.91 19.11 -72.30
C ALA A 20 -14.46 19.62 -70.96
N ALA A 21 -15.63 20.27 -70.97
CA ALA A 21 -16.31 20.71 -69.76
C ALA A 21 -16.72 19.52 -68.87
N ALA A 22 -17.27 18.45 -69.45
CA ALA A 22 -17.61 17.23 -68.73
C ALA A 22 -16.38 16.58 -68.11
N ALA A 23 -15.28 16.45 -68.85
CA ALA A 23 -14.02 15.92 -68.35
C ALA A 23 -13.43 16.77 -67.21
N ALA A 24 -13.50 18.10 -67.32
CA ALA A 24 -13.05 19.02 -66.27
C ALA A 24 -13.86 18.86 -64.98
N VAL A 25 -15.19 18.72 -65.09
CA VAL A 25 -16.07 18.47 -63.93
C VAL A 25 -15.77 17.11 -63.29
N SER A 26 -15.57 16.05 -64.09
CA SER A 26 -15.19 14.74 -63.57
C SER A 26 -13.84 14.75 -62.87
N ALA A 27 -12.84 15.43 -63.44
CA ALA A 27 -11.51 15.58 -62.83
C ALA A 27 -11.58 16.38 -61.52
N ALA A 28 -12.38 17.46 -61.48
CA ALA A 28 -12.59 18.26 -60.28
C ALA A 28 -13.25 17.47 -59.14
N ALA A 29 -14.12 16.51 -59.46
CA ALA A 29 -14.77 15.63 -58.47
C ALA A 29 -13.87 14.47 -57.99
N ALA A 30 -12.96 13.97 -58.83
CA ALA A 30 -12.11 12.83 -58.53
C ALA A 30 -11.16 13.07 -57.34
N GLY A 31 -10.54 14.25 -57.26
CA GLY A 31 -9.60 14.60 -56.18
C GLY A 31 -10.23 14.55 -54.78
N PRO A 32 -11.34 15.28 -54.52
CA PRO A 32 -12.07 15.22 -53.26
C PRO A 32 -12.60 13.81 -52.93
N ALA A 33 -13.06 13.05 -53.93
CA ALA A 33 -13.52 11.68 -53.73
C ALA A 33 -12.37 10.76 -53.25
N LEU A 34 -11.19 10.84 -53.88
CA LEU A 34 -10.01 10.09 -53.45
C LEU A 34 -9.54 10.49 -52.05
N ARG A 35 -9.57 11.78 -51.70
CA ARG A 35 -9.25 12.24 -50.34
C ARG A 35 -10.24 11.70 -49.31
N ARG A 36 -11.54 11.68 -49.62
CA ARG A 36 -12.56 11.10 -48.74
C ARG A 36 -12.36 9.59 -48.55
N VAL A 37 -12.04 8.86 -49.61
CA VAL A 37 -11.71 7.42 -49.51
C VAL A 37 -10.46 7.22 -48.66
N SER A 38 -9.42 8.02 -48.86
CA SER A 38 -8.20 7.94 -48.05
C SER A 38 -8.46 8.27 -46.58
N ALA A 39 -9.25 9.30 -46.30
CA ALA A 39 -9.62 9.70 -44.93
C ALA A 39 -10.51 8.63 -44.26
N ALA A 40 -11.47 8.06 -44.98
CA ALA A 40 -12.32 6.98 -44.46
C ALA A 40 -11.50 5.73 -44.15
N ARG A 41 -10.52 5.38 -44.99
CA ARG A 41 -9.57 4.29 -44.72
C ARG A 41 -8.67 4.60 -43.53
N ALA A 42 -8.10 5.80 -43.45
CA ALA A 42 -7.28 6.21 -42.30
C ALA A 42 -8.08 6.16 -40.99
N PHE A 43 -9.35 6.58 -41.01
CA PHE A 43 -10.23 6.47 -39.85
C PHE A 43 -10.52 5.02 -39.44
N ALA A 44 -10.78 4.14 -40.42
CA ALA A 44 -10.98 2.72 -40.16
C ALA A 44 -9.71 2.06 -39.58
N ASP A 45 -8.55 2.32 -40.20
CA ASP A 45 -7.24 1.82 -39.75
C ASP A 45 -6.91 2.35 -38.34
N ALA A 46 -7.12 3.64 -38.08
CA ALA A 46 -6.87 4.25 -36.78
C ALA A 46 -7.81 3.71 -35.68
N ARG A 47 -9.05 3.35 -36.03
CA ARG A 47 -10.00 2.73 -35.09
C ARG A 47 -9.61 1.29 -34.78
N GLN A 48 -9.16 0.53 -35.79
CA GLN A 48 -8.64 -0.82 -35.57
C GLN A 48 -7.35 -0.79 -34.75
N GLY A 49 -6.46 0.18 -35.00
CA GLY A 49 -5.25 0.40 -34.19
C GLY A 49 -5.56 0.69 -32.73
N LEU A 50 -6.60 1.50 -32.46
CA LEU A 50 -7.05 1.76 -31.09
C LEU A 50 -7.49 0.47 -30.38
N TYR A 51 -8.26 -0.40 -31.04
CA TYR A 51 -8.65 -1.68 -30.47
C TYR A 51 -7.46 -2.60 -30.21
N ALA A 52 -6.49 -2.64 -31.12
CA ALA A 52 -5.29 -3.46 -30.96
C ALA A 52 -4.46 -3.03 -29.76
N VAL A 53 -4.22 -1.72 -29.62
CA VAL A 53 -3.48 -1.10 -28.51
C VAL A 53 -4.21 -1.31 -27.19
N ALA A 54 -5.52 -1.03 -27.14
CA ALA A 54 -6.33 -1.28 -25.96
C ALA A 54 -6.27 -2.75 -25.53
N SER A 55 -6.47 -3.69 -26.46
CA SER A 55 -6.47 -5.13 -26.16
C SER A 55 -5.16 -5.61 -25.56
N VAL A 56 -4.02 -5.23 -26.14
CA VAL A 56 -2.71 -5.65 -25.61
C VAL A 56 -2.40 -4.98 -24.27
N SER A 57 -2.78 -3.71 -24.10
CA SER A 57 -2.57 -3.00 -22.83
C SER A 57 -3.43 -3.58 -21.70
N GLU A 58 -4.69 -3.91 -21.96
CA GLU A 58 -5.63 -4.51 -21.01
C GLU A 58 -5.24 -5.95 -20.67
N ASP A 59 -4.78 -6.73 -21.64
CA ASP A 59 -4.29 -8.09 -21.41
C ASP A 59 -3.02 -8.09 -20.54
N VAL A 60 -2.05 -7.22 -20.85
CA VAL A 60 -0.84 -7.06 -20.03
C VAL A 60 -1.19 -6.58 -18.64
N ALA A 61 -2.08 -5.59 -18.52
CA ALA A 61 -2.56 -5.11 -17.23
C ALA A 61 -3.22 -6.25 -16.45
N TYR A 62 -4.16 -6.98 -17.04
CA TYR A 62 -4.82 -8.11 -16.41
C TYR A 62 -3.82 -9.18 -15.93
N ARG A 63 -2.86 -9.56 -16.79
CA ARG A 63 -1.83 -10.54 -16.43
C ARG A 63 -0.97 -10.05 -15.27
N LYS A 64 -0.55 -8.77 -15.27
CA LYS A 64 0.17 -8.16 -14.15
C LYS A 64 -0.65 -8.13 -12.87
N ILE A 65 -1.94 -7.79 -12.95
CA ILE A 65 -2.88 -7.78 -11.82
C ILE A 65 -3.09 -9.19 -11.26
N LYS A 66 -3.02 -10.23 -12.10
CA LYS A 66 -3.20 -11.63 -11.69
C LYS A 66 -1.88 -12.37 -11.42
N GLY A 67 -0.75 -11.66 -11.37
CA GLY A 67 0.56 -12.27 -11.13
C GLY A 67 0.99 -13.27 -12.21
N LEU A 68 0.45 -13.17 -13.43
CA LEU A 68 0.80 -14.02 -14.56
C LEU A 68 2.05 -13.49 -15.27
N ALA A 69 2.81 -14.40 -15.88
CA ALA A 69 4.02 -14.05 -16.61
C ALA A 69 3.72 -13.16 -17.83
N VAL A 70 4.55 -12.13 -18.00
CA VAL A 70 4.55 -11.22 -19.14
C VAL A 70 6.00 -11.09 -19.62
N GLY A 71 6.22 -11.16 -20.93
CA GLY A 71 7.52 -10.95 -21.54
C GLY A 71 7.99 -9.49 -21.47
N ASN A 72 9.17 -9.22 -22.05
CA ASN A 72 9.70 -7.86 -22.17
C ASN A 72 8.85 -6.98 -23.11
N ALA A 73 8.22 -7.61 -24.11
CA ALA A 73 7.26 -7.00 -25.00
C ALA A 73 6.18 -8.04 -25.34
N GLU A 74 4.93 -7.59 -25.41
CA GLU A 74 3.77 -8.41 -25.74
C GLU A 74 3.13 -7.88 -27.01
N ILE A 75 2.77 -8.76 -27.93
CA ILE A 75 2.28 -8.38 -29.26
C ILE A 75 0.89 -8.96 -29.46
N PHE A 76 -0.06 -8.09 -29.84
CA PHE A 76 -1.40 -8.48 -30.23
C PHE A 76 -1.70 -8.02 -31.65
N SER A 77 -2.37 -8.86 -32.43
CA SER A 77 -2.74 -8.54 -33.80
C SER A 77 -4.22 -8.75 -34.05
N VAL A 78 -4.90 -7.74 -34.59
CA VAL A 78 -6.32 -7.80 -34.98
C VAL A 78 -6.53 -7.03 -36.29
N GLY A 79 -7.26 -7.63 -37.23
CA GLY A 79 -7.58 -6.97 -38.51
C GLY A 79 -6.38 -6.61 -39.38
N GLY A 80 -5.21 -7.24 -39.17
CA GLY A 80 -3.97 -6.94 -39.89
C GLY A 80 -3.13 -5.80 -39.30
N ILE A 81 -3.56 -5.23 -38.18
CA ILE A 81 -2.78 -4.27 -37.39
C ILE A 81 -2.17 -5.01 -36.19
N SER A 82 -0.89 -4.76 -35.94
CA SER A 82 -0.17 -5.25 -34.77
C SER A 82 0.09 -4.12 -33.80
N ALA A 83 -0.19 -4.36 -32.52
CA ALA A 83 0.16 -3.49 -31.40
C ALA A 83 1.17 -4.20 -30.49
N THR A 84 2.05 -3.42 -29.87
CA THR A 84 3.06 -3.89 -28.92
C THR A 84 2.84 -3.20 -27.58
N ALA A 85 2.90 -3.94 -26.47
CA ALA A 85 2.95 -3.39 -25.12
C ALA A 85 4.29 -3.70 -24.46
N GLU A 86 4.86 -2.72 -23.78
CA GLU A 86 6.10 -2.80 -23.01
C GLU A 86 5.82 -2.39 -21.56
N VAL A 87 6.52 -3.01 -20.60
CA VAL A 87 6.36 -2.74 -19.17
C VAL A 87 7.65 -2.15 -18.60
N ALA A 88 7.55 -0.97 -17.99
CA ALA A 88 8.65 -0.33 -17.27
C ALA A 88 8.33 -0.21 -15.78
N ASN A 89 9.35 -0.34 -14.93
CA ASN A 89 9.22 -0.02 -13.51
C ASN A 89 9.36 1.50 -13.32
N VAL A 90 8.43 2.11 -12.58
CA VAL A 90 8.41 3.56 -12.27
C VAL A 90 8.23 3.76 -10.77
N SER A 91 8.48 4.99 -10.28
CA SER A 91 8.23 5.27 -8.86
C SER A 91 6.75 5.04 -8.50
N GLY A 92 6.50 4.25 -7.45
CA GLY A 92 5.15 3.90 -6.99
C GLY A 92 4.43 2.81 -7.80
N GLY A 93 5.07 2.19 -8.80
CA GLY A 93 4.41 1.12 -9.57
C GLY A 93 5.08 0.71 -10.87
N GLN A 94 4.26 0.33 -11.84
CA GLN A 94 4.64 -0.04 -13.20
C GLN A 94 3.90 0.83 -14.21
N GLU A 95 4.54 1.09 -15.34
CA GLU A 95 3.92 1.74 -16.48
C GLU A 95 3.88 0.76 -17.65
N ILE A 96 2.70 0.59 -18.23
CA ILE A 96 2.48 -0.18 -19.46
C ILE A 96 2.32 0.83 -20.59
N SER A 97 3.26 0.82 -21.53
CA SER A 97 3.20 1.63 -22.74
C SER A 97 2.88 0.73 -23.92
N ALA A 98 1.76 0.98 -24.58
CA ALA A 98 1.34 0.22 -25.76
C ALA A 98 1.20 1.12 -26.98
N PHE A 99 1.65 0.63 -28.13
CA PHE A 99 1.66 1.40 -29.37
C PHE A 99 1.35 0.55 -30.62
N ALA A 100 0.76 1.17 -31.63
CA ALA A 100 0.57 0.61 -32.95
C ALA A 100 0.79 1.67 -34.03
N ASN A 101 1.66 1.35 -34.99
CA ASN A 101 2.02 2.23 -36.09
C ASN A 101 1.59 1.64 -37.43
N GLY A 102 0.92 2.45 -38.24
CA GLY A 102 0.60 2.14 -39.62
C GLY A 102 0.94 3.28 -40.57
N THR A 103 0.83 3.04 -41.87
CA THR A 103 1.14 4.05 -42.91
C THR A 103 0.32 5.34 -42.81
N ARG A 104 -0.84 5.29 -42.15
CA ARG A 104 -1.85 6.36 -42.09
C ARG A 104 -2.36 6.64 -40.67
N PHE A 105 -1.80 6.00 -39.65
CA PHE A 105 -2.20 6.18 -38.26
C PHE A 105 -1.05 5.86 -37.31
N SER A 106 -1.08 6.47 -36.14
CA SER A 106 -0.31 6.11 -34.95
C SER A 106 -1.29 6.10 -33.77
N ARG A 107 -1.17 5.12 -32.87
CA ARG A 107 -1.96 5.04 -31.65
C ARG A 107 -1.06 4.60 -30.51
N ASN A 108 -1.04 5.38 -29.43
CA ASN A 108 -0.29 5.08 -28.22
C ASN A 108 -1.21 5.19 -27.00
N THR A 109 -1.05 4.28 -26.05
CA THR A 109 -1.70 4.36 -24.73
C THR A 109 -0.70 4.10 -23.64
N THR A 110 -0.87 4.78 -22.53
CA THR A 110 -0.10 4.54 -21.30
C THR A 110 -1.06 4.21 -20.17
N MET A 111 -0.81 3.09 -19.48
CA MET A 111 -1.47 2.70 -18.24
C MET A 111 -0.46 2.77 -17.10
N ARG A 112 -0.80 3.47 -16.02
CA ARG A 112 -0.05 3.38 -14.77
C ARG A 112 -0.73 2.40 -13.83
N LEU A 113 0.02 1.38 -13.50
CA LEU A 113 -0.32 0.36 -12.54
C LEU A 113 0.39 0.71 -11.23
N VAL A 114 -0.34 1.00 -10.17
CA VAL A 114 0.25 1.12 -8.82
C VAL A 114 -0.03 -0.18 -8.07
N ALA A 115 0.89 -0.63 -7.23
CA ALA A 115 0.65 -1.83 -6.44
C ALA A 115 -0.60 -1.61 -5.57
N GLY A 116 -1.62 -2.46 -5.73
CA GLY A 116 -2.80 -2.51 -4.86
C GLY A 116 -2.57 -3.45 -3.68
N ASP A 117 -3.39 -3.27 -2.64
CA ASP A 117 -3.32 -3.81 -1.26
C ASP A 117 -2.05 -3.49 -0.49
N GLY A 118 -1.98 -2.21 -0.12
CA GLY A 118 -1.28 -1.80 1.08
C GLY A 118 -2.12 -1.94 2.34
N ALA A 119 -1.48 -1.88 3.51
CA ALA A 119 -2.20 -1.67 4.77
C ALA A 119 -2.46 -0.17 4.92
N SER A 120 -3.68 0.21 5.27
CA SER A 120 -4.01 1.60 5.58
C SER A 120 -4.08 1.76 7.10
N PHE A 121 -3.08 2.43 7.64
CA PHE A 121 -3.04 2.75 9.06
C PHE A 121 -3.50 4.18 9.25
N TYR A 122 -4.68 4.34 9.82
CA TYR A 122 -5.35 5.63 9.96
C TYR A 122 -5.13 6.29 11.33
N TYR A 123 -4.49 5.57 12.24
CA TYR A 123 -4.37 5.92 13.66
C TYR A 123 -2.92 5.75 14.09
N GLY A 124 -2.47 6.55 15.04
CA GLY A 124 -1.20 6.30 15.72
C GLY A 124 -1.21 5.00 16.50
N MET A 125 -2.39 4.57 16.91
CA MET A 125 -2.58 3.32 17.61
C MET A 125 -3.95 2.70 17.35
N GLN A 126 -3.96 1.42 17.01
CA GLN A 126 -5.20 0.66 16.84
C GLN A 126 -5.21 -0.63 17.67
N ALA A 127 -6.17 -0.77 18.58
CA ALA A 127 -6.34 -1.98 19.37
C ALA A 127 -7.65 -2.72 19.07
N SER A 128 -7.61 -4.04 19.18
CA SER A 128 -8.82 -4.88 19.17
C SER A 128 -9.49 -4.90 20.55
N ALA A 129 -10.25 -5.95 20.86
CA ALA A 129 -11.02 -6.08 22.09
C ALA A 129 -10.17 -6.04 23.39
N GLY A 130 -8.86 -6.28 23.30
CA GLY A 130 -7.95 -6.23 24.45
C GLY A 130 -7.65 -4.81 24.94
N GLY A 131 -7.91 -3.78 24.14
CA GLY A 131 -7.80 -2.39 24.56
C GLY A 131 -6.39 -1.81 24.58
N ILE A 132 -6.29 -0.60 25.13
CA ILE A 132 -5.05 0.17 25.25
C ILE A 132 -4.88 0.60 26.70
N ASP A 133 -3.67 0.41 27.24
CA ASP A 133 -3.31 0.83 28.60
C ASP A 133 -2.14 1.82 28.56
N LEU A 134 -2.33 3.02 29.09
CA LEU A 134 -1.34 4.11 29.14
C LEU A 134 -0.87 4.30 30.58
N LEU A 135 0.38 3.93 30.88
CA LEU A 135 0.88 3.93 32.25
C LEU A 135 1.99 4.98 32.44
N ASN A 136 2.03 5.58 33.63
CA ASN A 136 3.04 6.55 34.06
C ASN A 136 3.03 7.84 33.23
N THR A 137 4.03 8.06 32.38
CA THR A 137 4.20 9.28 31.57
C THR A 137 4.10 8.96 30.08
N ALA A 138 3.42 7.87 29.72
CA ALA A 138 3.28 7.44 28.34
C ALA A 138 2.56 8.51 27.52
N SER A 139 3.09 8.81 26.34
CA SER A 139 2.55 9.85 25.45
C SER A 139 2.30 9.30 24.05
N ILE A 140 1.19 9.70 23.44
CA ILE A 140 0.87 9.40 22.04
C ILE A 140 0.67 10.72 21.30
N ALA A 141 1.45 10.95 20.26
CA ALA A 141 1.22 12.02 19.29
C ALA A 141 0.51 11.46 18.05
N GLY A 142 -0.82 11.36 18.13
CA GLY A 142 -1.65 10.76 17.09
C GLY A 142 -3.03 10.36 17.59
N ASN A 143 -3.91 9.99 16.66
CA ASN A 143 -5.23 9.48 17.00
C ASN A 143 -5.16 8.04 17.52
N VAL A 144 -6.03 7.70 18.46
CA VAL A 144 -6.14 6.39 19.08
C VAL A 144 -7.51 5.82 18.79
N TYR A 145 -7.56 4.56 18.34
CA TYR A 145 -8.80 3.84 18.09
C TYR A 145 -8.73 2.44 18.72
N SER A 146 -9.73 2.09 19.52
CA SER A 146 -9.77 0.81 20.21
C SER A 146 -11.17 0.20 20.13
N ASN A 147 -11.26 -1.09 19.80
CA ASN A 147 -12.51 -1.86 19.96
C ASN A 147 -12.74 -2.28 21.43
N GLY A 148 -11.73 -2.11 22.28
CA GLY A 148 -11.77 -2.39 23.71
C GLY A 148 -11.60 -1.12 24.55
N PRO A 149 -11.41 -1.27 25.88
CA PRO A 149 -11.22 -0.13 26.76
C PRO A 149 -9.92 0.63 26.43
N VAL A 150 -9.89 1.93 26.72
CA VAL A 150 -8.67 2.75 26.75
C VAL A 150 -8.50 3.25 28.17
N THR A 151 -7.48 2.76 28.86
CA THR A 151 -7.22 3.11 30.26
C THR A 151 -5.93 3.90 30.39
N GLY A 152 -5.90 4.81 31.36
CA GLY A 152 -4.76 5.65 31.68
C GLY A 152 -4.51 5.67 33.18
N GLU A 153 -3.24 5.70 33.57
CA GLU A 153 -2.79 5.90 34.95
C GLU A 153 -1.79 7.05 35.02
N ASN A 154 -1.72 7.72 36.17
CA ASN A 154 -0.77 8.79 36.48
C ASN A 154 -0.85 9.99 35.51
N SER A 155 0.22 10.27 34.76
CA SER A 155 0.37 11.45 33.90
C SER A 155 0.54 11.06 32.43
N ASN A 156 -0.33 10.17 31.95
CA ASN A 156 -0.41 9.81 30.54
C ASN A 156 -0.94 10.99 29.70
N LEU A 157 -0.66 10.99 28.39
CA LEU A 157 -1.14 12.02 27.48
C LEU A 157 -1.40 11.47 26.07
N VAL A 158 -2.57 11.75 25.50
CA VAL A 158 -2.88 11.52 24.09
C VAL A 158 -3.09 12.85 23.40
N LYS A 159 -2.13 13.23 22.54
CA LYS A 159 -2.20 14.43 21.70
C LYS A 159 -2.99 14.13 20.41
N GLY A 160 -4.29 13.85 20.56
CA GLY A 160 -5.15 13.46 19.45
C GLY A 160 -6.55 13.03 19.87
N ILE A 161 -7.31 12.52 18.92
CA ILE A 161 -8.65 11.96 19.15
C ILE A 161 -8.52 10.58 19.80
N VAL A 162 -9.40 10.26 20.77
CA VAL A 162 -9.48 8.93 21.39
C VAL A 162 -10.86 8.33 21.14
N VAL A 163 -10.89 7.12 20.59
CA VAL A 163 -12.11 6.34 20.38
C VAL A 163 -12.01 5.01 21.12
N SER A 164 -12.97 4.75 22.01
CA SER A 164 -13.29 3.40 22.48
C SER A 164 -14.66 3.00 21.92
N ALA A 165 -14.64 2.10 20.94
CA ALA A 165 -15.78 1.76 20.10
C ALA A 165 -16.71 0.72 20.73
N GLY A 166 -17.95 0.67 20.20
CA GLY A 166 -18.99 -0.28 20.60
C GLY A 166 -19.74 0.11 21.87
N SER A 167 -20.81 -0.63 22.17
CA SER A 167 -21.70 -0.40 23.32
C SER A 167 -21.06 -0.69 24.68
N PHE A 168 -19.84 -1.22 24.68
CA PHE A 168 -19.03 -1.43 25.88
C PHE A 168 -17.77 -0.56 25.86
N GLY A 169 -17.70 0.43 24.96
CA GLY A 169 -16.60 1.37 24.87
C GLY A 169 -16.40 2.10 26.20
N PHE A 170 -15.18 2.06 26.72
CA PHE A 170 -14.84 2.55 28.05
C PHE A 170 -13.52 3.29 28.02
N ILE A 171 -13.55 4.52 28.50
CA ILE A 171 -12.36 5.36 28.66
C ILE A 171 -12.22 5.74 30.13
N ASP A 172 -11.05 5.53 30.70
CA ASP A 172 -10.80 5.68 32.15
C ASP A 172 -9.40 6.25 32.42
N GLY A 173 -9.30 7.34 33.19
CA GLY A 173 -7.99 7.85 33.61
C GLY A 173 -7.12 8.46 32.49
N VAL A 174 -7.70 8.79 31.34
CA VAL A 174 -6.96 9.27 30.16
C VAL A 174 -6.93 10.80 30.12
N HIS A 175 -5.77 11.40 29.82
CA HIS A 175 -5.69 12.81 29.39
C HIS A 175 -5.61 12.88 27.87
N ALA A 176 -6.63 13.44 27.22
CA ALA A 176 -6.67 13.64 25.76
C ALA A 176 -6.74 15.12 25.40
N THR A 177 -5.86 15.58 24.51
CA THR A 177 -5.91 16.97 23.99
C THR A 177 -6.97 17.16 22.90
N GLY A 178 -7.49 16.06 22.35
CA GLY A 178 -8.49 16.05 21.29
C GLY A 178 -9.87 15.60 21.76
N THR A 179 -10.76 15.37 20.80
CA THR A 179 -12.12 14.86 21.07
C THR A 179 -12.10 13.39 21.50
N VAL A 180 -13.01 13.04 22.41
CA VAL A 180 -13.16 11.67 22.93
C VAL A 180 -14.53 11.10 22.58
N TYR A 181 -14.56 9.83 22.18
CA TYR A 181 -15.76 9.05 21.88
C TYR A 181 -15.74 7.72 22.64
N ALA A 182 -16.71 7.50 23.53
CA ALA A 182 -16.91 6.21 24.19
C ALA A 182 -18.32 6.08 24.78
N HIS A 183 -18.81 4.85 24.97
CA HIS A 183 -20.07 4.64 25.68
C HIS A 183 -20.00 5.20 27.11
N THR A 184 -18.92 4.87 27.83
CA THR A 184 -18.66 5.36 29.19
C THR A 184 -17.30 6.05 29.27
N ILE A 185 -17.27 7.24 29.88
CA ILE A 185 -16.03 7.99 30.17
C ILE A 185 -15.93 8.22 31.68
N ARG A 186 -14.78 7.90 32.27
CA ARG A 186 -14.52 8.01 33.71
C ARG A 186 -13.16 8.63 34.01
N ASP A 187 -13.10 9.41 35.09
CA ASP A 187 -11.86 9.88 35.73
C ASP A 187 -10.81 10.46 34.75
N SER A 188 -11.27 11.11 33.67
CA SER A 188 -10.43 11.56 32.56
C SER A 188 -10.30 13.09 32.50
N ASP A 189 -9.32 13.58 31.75
CA ASP A 189 -9.17 15.00 31.41
C ASP A 189 -9.22 15.15 29.88
N ILE A 190 -10.15 15.95 29.38
CA ILE A 190 -10.43 16.05 27.94
C ILE A 190 -10.39 17.51 27.56
N ASP A 191 -9.35 17.94 26.85
CA ASP A 191 -9.23 19.35 26.42
C ASP A 191 -10.25 19.69 25.33
N GLY A 192 -10.64 18.69 24.51
CA GLY A 192 -11.61 18.79 23.42
C GLY A 192 -13.05 18.46 23.82
N ASP A 193 -13.84 18.01 22.85
CA ASP A 193 -15.24 17.60 23.06
C ASP A 193 -15.36 16.16 23.58
N ALA A 194 -16.48 15.83 24.22
CA ALA A 194 -16.77 14.48 24.70
C ALA A 194 -18.14 13.97 24.22
N TYR A 195 -18.14 12.82 23.53
CA TYR A 195 -19.34 12.13 23.02
C TYR A 195 -19.55 10.82 23.80
N TYR A 196 -20.67 10.71 24.53
CA TYR A 196 -20.85 9.63 25.50
C TYR A 196 -22.31 9.29 25.82
N GLN A 197 -22.52 8.13 26.44
CA GLN A 197 -23.77 7.76 27.12
C GLN A 197 -23.69 8.04 28.62
N THR A 198 -22.59 7.65 29.28
CA THR A 198 -22.33 7.91 30.70
C THR A 198 -21.00 8.60 30.90
N ILE A 199 -20.95 9.62 31.75
CA ILE A 199 -19.71 10.31 32.14
C ILE A 199 -19.66 10.53 33.65
N SER A 200 -18.49 10.35 34.27
CA SER A 200 -18.27 10.59 35.71
C SER A 200 -16.82 10.95 36.01
N GLY A 201 -16.58 11.79 37.03
CA GLY A 201 -15.21 12.12 37.47
C GLY A 201 -14.31 12.77 36.39
N THR A 202 -14.89 13.22 35.28
CA THR A 202 -14.16 13.68 34.09
C THR A 202 -14.28 15.19 33.92
N THR A 203 -13.18 15.84 33.57
CA THR A 203 -13.16 17.25 33.18
C THR A 203 -13.17 17.36 31.66
N VAL A 204 -14.01 18.23 31.11
CA VAL A 204 -14.13 18.46 29.67
C VAL A 204 -14.00 19.95 29.39
N GLY A 205 -12.98 20.33 28.62
CA GLY A 205 -12.71 21.71 28.20
C GLY A 205 -13.58 22.18 27.04
N GLY A 206 -13.98 21.26 26.15
CA GLY A 206 -14.89 21.51 25.03
C GLY A 206 -16.36 21.27 25.35
N ALA A 207 -17.13 20.87 24.34
CA ALA A 207 -18.56 20.60 24.45
C ALA A 207 -18.86 19.16 24.93
N LEU A 208 -19.94 19.04 25.70
CA LEU A 208 -20.51 17.76 26.11
C LEU A 208 -21.63 17.34 25.15
N HIS A 209 -21.55 16.11 24.65
CA HIS A 209 -22.54 15.52 23.73
C HIS A 209 -23.17 14.24 24.33
N PRO A 210 -24.04 14.35 25.35
CA PRO A 210 -24.70 13.21 25.96
C PRO A 210 -25.68 12.54 25.00
N GLY A 211 -25.78 11.21 25.06
CA GLY A 211 -26.69 10.41 24.23
C GLY A 211 -26.20 10.17 22.80
N SER A 212 -24.93 10.50 22.51
CA SER A 212 -24.32 10.30 21.19
C SER A 212 -24.18 8.82 20.84
N ALA A 213 -24.43 8.46 19.58
CA ALA A 213 -24.29 7.08 19.13
C ALA A 213 -22.86 6.55 19.32
N ASP A 214 -22.75 5.30 19.77
CA ASP A 214 -21.46 4.63 19.92
C ASP A 214 -20.78 4.49 18.56
N GLN A 215 -19.46 4.70 18.52
CA GLN A 215 -18.68 4.46 17.31
C GLN A 215 -18.69 2.97 16.97
N ALA A 216 -18.89 2.63 15.70
CA ALA A 216 -18.79 1.24 15.24
C ALA A 216 -17.36 0.73 15.45
N THR A 217 -17.19 -0.57 15.69
CA THR A 217 -15.88 -1.24 15.76
C THR A 217 -15.27 -1.42 14.37
N SER A 218 -13.94 -1.59 14.30
CA SER A 218 -13.19 -1.76 13.05
C SER A 218 -12.24 -2.96 13.11
N SER A 219 -12.02 -3.62 11.98
CA SER A 219 -10.97 -4.64 11.86
C SER A 219 -9.58 -4.00 11.85
N LEU A 220 -8.57 -4.77 12.25
CA LEU A 220 -7.18 -4.37 12.09
C LEU A 220 -6.79 -4.37 10.60
N ALA A 221 -5.77 -3.58 10.24
CA ALA A 221 -5.45 -3.24 8.86
C ALA A 221 -4.88 -4.39 8.01
N ILE A 222 -4.29 -5.42 8.62
CA ILE A 222 -3.64 -6.55 7.92
C ILE A 222 -4.33 -7.86 8.29
N SER A 223 -4.79 -8.62 7.30
CA SER A 223 -5.43 -9.91 7.53
C SER A 223 -4.44 -11.04 7.83
N ASP A 224 -4.90 -12.10 8.48
CA ASP A 224 -4.08 -13.30 8.71
C ASP A 224 -3.68 -13.96 7.37
N GLU A 225 -4.55 -13.87 6.36
CA GLU A 225 -4.27 -14.34 5.00
C GLU A 225 -3.08 -13.59 4.39
N GLN A 226 -3.05 -12.25 4.47
CA GLN A 226 -1.94 -11.44 3.95
C GLN A 226 -0.61 -11.73 4.65
N ILE A 227 -0.64 -12.10 5.94
CA ILE A 227 0.57 -12.53 6.67
C ILE A 227 1.06 -13.89 6.14
N ALA A 228 0.16 -14.87 6.00
CA ALA A 228 0.49 -16.21 5.49
C ALA A 228 1.07 -16.16 4.06
N GLU A 229 0.65 -15.17 3.29
CA GLU A 229 1.18 -14.87 1.98
C GLU A 229 2.64 -14.41 2.00
N TRP A 230 2.97 -13.45 2.86
CA TRP A 230 4.36 -13.02 3.08
C TRP A 230 5.25 -14.15 3.61
N GLU A 231 4.70 -15.05 4.41
CA GLU A 231 5.41 -16.28 4.85
C GLU A 231 5.70 -17.22 3.68
N SER A 232 4.75 -17.37 2.74
CA SER A 232 4.95 -18.14 1.50
C SER A 232 6.08 -17.54 0.66
N ASP A 233 6.09 -16.22 0.48
CA ASP A 233 7.11 -15.52 -0.30
C ASP A 233 8.50 -15.58 0.37
N ALA A 234 8.56 -15.46 1.69
CA ALA A 234 9.77 -15.69 2.47
C ALA A 234 10.28 -17.14 2.29
N ALA A 235 9.39 -18.13 2.30
CA ALA A 235 9.73 -19.54 2.08
C ALA A 235 10.24 -19.80 0.64
N ALA A 236 9.66 -19.13 -0.36
CA ALA A 236 10.08 -19.22 -1.76
C ALA A 236 11.51 -18.68 -1.97
N GLY A 237 11.92 -17.68 -1.19
CA GLY A 237 13.31 -17.20 -1.13
C GLY A 237 14.31 -18.23 -0.56
N GLY A 238 13.82 -19.33 0.00
CA GLY A 238 14.57 -20.46 0.53
C GLY A 238 14.62 -20.46 2.07
N THR A 239 15.09 -21.57 2.63
CA THR A 239 15.09 -21.79 4.09
C THR A 239 16.50 -21.85 4.67
N ILE A 240 16.70 -21.20 5.81
CA ILE A 240 17.87 -21.34 6.69
C ILE A 240 17.44 -22.16 7.90
N SER A 241 18.08 -23.31 8.11
CA SER A 241 17.78 -24.23 9.21
C SER A 241 18.98 -24.49 10.13
N SER A 242 20.13 -23.89 9.85
CA SER A 242 21.35 -24.02 10.65
C SER A 242 22.33 -22.88 10.32
N PRO A 243 23.09 -22.37 11.31
CA PRO A 243 23.01 -22.67 12.75
C PRO A 243 21.70 -22.18 13.39
N CYS A 244 21.31 -22.78 14.53
CA CYS A 244 20.13 -22.42 15.31
C CYS A 244 20.47 -22.28 16.81
N PRO A 245 20.15 -21.16 17.48
CA PRO A 245 19.51 -19.96 16.92
C PRO A 245 20.35 -19.32 15.79
N TYR A 246 19.68 -18.74 14.80
CA TYR A 246 20.33 -18.06 13.68
C TYR A 246 20.78 -16.68 14.13
N LYS A 247 22.10 -16.46 14.21
CA LYS A 247 22.67 -15.23 14.76
C LYS A 247 23.26 -14.35 13.67
N ILE A 248 22.93 -13.06 13.72
CA ILE A 248 23.57 -12.01 12.93
C ILE A 248 24.32 -11.08 13.87
N THR A 249 25.65 -11.11 13.79
CA THR A 249 26.57 -10.30 14.62
C THR A 249 27.43 -9.34 13.80
N ASP A 250 27.17 -9.22 12.50
CA ASP A 250 27.91 -8.39 11.55
C ASP A 250 26.98 -7.87 10.44
N THR A 251 27.49 -6.95 9.61
CA THR A 251 26.74 -6.42 8.45
C THR A 251 26.32 -7.56 7.53
N ALA A 252 25.03 -7.63 7.23
CA ALA A 252 24.45 -8.69 6.40
C ALA A 252 23.35 -8.14 5.49
N THR A 253 23.07 -8.89 4.42
CA THR A 253 21.89 -8.69 3.58
C THR A 253 21.06 -9.97 3.61
N LEU A 254 19.77 -9.86 3.86
CA LEU A 254 18.87 -10.99 4.01
C LEU A 254 17.51 -10.69 3.40
N GLY A 255 16.79 -11.74 3.00
CA GLY A 255 15.43 -11.62 2.48
C GLY A 255 15.35 -11.69 0.95
N PRO A 256 14.24 -12.21 0.38
CA PRO A 256 13.22 -12.99 1.08
C PRO A 256 13.81 -14.31 1.62
N LYS A 257 13.48 -14.68 2.87
CA LYS A 257 13.99 -15.93 3.50
C LYS A 257 13.11 -16.42 4.65
N LYS A 258 12.96 -17.75 4.73
CA LYS A 258 12.46 -18.45 5.91
C LYS A 258 13.60 -18.86 6.84
N ILE A 259 13.50 -18.55 8.12
CA ILE A 259 14.40 -18.97 9.19
C ILE A 259 13.66 -20.00 10.05
N ALA A 260 14.08 -21.27 10.02
CA ALA A 260 13.35 -22.38 10.61
C ALA A 260 13.50 -22.51 12.15
N CYS A 261 14.02 -21.49 12.82
CA CYS A 261 14.29 -21.46 14.25
C CYS A 261 14.34 -20.02 14.78
N ASP A 262 14.63 -19.88 16.07
CA ASP A 262 14.82 -18.57 16.71
C ASP A 262 15.96 -17.77 16.04
N MET A 263 15.79 -16.45 15.99
CA MET A 263 16.72 -15.52 15.36
C MET A 263 17.18 -14.46 16.36
N GLU A 264 18.49 -14.21 16.38
CA GLU A 264 19.12 -13.18 17.20
C GLU A 264 19.92 -12.22 16.33
N ILE A 265 19.66 -10.92 16.46
CA ILE A 265 20.46 -9.86 15.84
C ILE A 265 21.07 -9.06 16.98
N SER A 266 22.40 -9.08 17.13
CA SER A 266 23.05 -8.43 18.27
C SER A 266 24.39 -7.78 17.98
N GLY A 267 24.48 -6.47 18.19
CA GLY A 267 25.74 -5.73 18.24
C GLY A 267 25.64 -4.34 17.63
N ASN A 268 26.72 -3.58 17.80
CA ASN A 268 26.74 -2.13 17.64
C ASN A 268 27.47 -1.73 16.35
N GLY A 269 26.86 -0.84 15.55
CA GLY A 269 27.52 -0.21 14.41
C GLY A 269 27.53 -1.01 13.11
N TYR A 270 26.70 -2.04 12.99
CA TYR A 270 26.51 -2.75 11.72
C TYR A 270 25.04 -2.75 11.28
N ALA A 271 24.82 -2.95 9.98
CA ALA A 271 23.51 -2.87 9.36
C ALA A 271 23.04 -4.22 8.79
N LEU A 272 21.80 -4.62 9.08
CA LEU A 272 21.07 -5.66 8.35
C LEU A 272 20.25 -4.99 7.25
N THR A 273 20.56 -5.32 5.99
CA THR A 273 19.78 -4.84 4.83
C THR A 273 18.75 -5.90 4.43
N LEU A 274 17.48 -5.50 4.39
CA LEU A 274 16.35 -6.35 4.02
C LEU A 274 16.04 -6.24 2.53
N ASN A 275 16.14 -7.34 1.80
CA ASN A 275 15.82 -7.43 0.37
C ASN A 275 14.41 -8.00 0.10
N GLY A 276 13.66 -8.36 1.14
CA GLY A 276 12.33 -8.95 1.05
C GLY A 276 11.86 -9.54 2.38
N PRO A 277 10.65 -10.13 2.43
CA PRO A 277 10.02 -10.62 3.65
C PRO A 277 10.85 -11.69 4.38
N LEU A 278 10.86 -11.63 5.71
CA LEU A 278 11.47 -12.66 6.56
C LEU A 278 10.40 -13.38 7.36
N TRP A 279 10.43 -14.72 7.33
CA TRP A 279 9.59 -15.56 8.18
C TRP A 279 10.44 -16.35 9.17
N ILE A 280 10.29 -16.06 10.46
CA ILE A 280 11.03 -16.67 11.56
C ILE A 280 10.09 -17.65 12.26
N VAL A 281 10.39 -18.95 12.15
CA VAL A 281 9.65 -20.04 12.81
C VAL A 281 10.10 -20.20 14.25
N GLY A 282 9.96 -19.13 15.02
CA GLY A 282 10.52 -19.00 16.36
C GLY A 282 10.35 -17.60 16.92
N ASN A 283 11.20 -17.25 17.88
CA ASN A 283 11.28 -15.92 18.45
C ASN A 283 12.35 -15.08 17.73
N LEU A 284 12.16 -13.76 17.70
CA LEU A 284 13.13 -12.79 17.24
C LEU A 284 13.61 -11.92 18.41
N THR A 285 14.91 -11.83 18.59
CA THR A 285 15.53 -10.89 19.55
C THR A 285 16.50 -9.97 18.82
N ILE A 286 16.29 -8.66 18.96
CA ILE A 286 17.20 -7.62 18.45
C ILE A 286 17.76 -6.84 19.63
N SER A 287 19.09 -6.75 19.73
CA SER A 287 19.76 -6.13 20.87
C SER A 287 21.04 -5.38 20.52
N ASN A 288 21.43 -4.42 21.37
CA ASN A 288 22.75 -3.76 21.37
C ASN A 288 23.04 -2.85 20.17
N GLY A 289 22.02 -2.18 19.63
CA GLY A 289 22.16 -1.08 18.68
C GLY A 289 22.43 -1.41 17.20
N PRO A 290 21.89 -2.49 16.61
CA PRO A 290 22.02 -2.71 15.17
C PRO A 290 21.11 -1.74 14.41
N THR A 291 21.46 -1.47 13.15
CA THR A 291 20.57 -0.81 12.20
C THR A 291 19.87 -1.84 11.32
N ILE A 292 18.55 -1.84 11.28
CA ILE A 292 17.76 -2.67 10.36
C ILE A 292 17.21 -1.76 9.28
N LYS A 293 17.58 -1.99 8.01
CA LYS A 293 17.20 -1.12 6.90
C LYS A 293 16.60 -1.87 5.73
N VAL A 294 15.60 -1.27 5.08
CA VAL A 294 15.07 -1.77 3.81
C VAL A 294 16.05 -1.45 2.67
N ALA A 295 16.24 -2.37 1.72
CA ALA A 295 17.10 -2.14 0.58
C ALA A 295 16.56 -1.00 -0.30
N SER A 296 17.44 -0.07 -0.70
CA SER A 296 17.06 1.08 -1.54
C SER A 296 16.49 0.69 -2.90
N SER A 297 16.85 -0.50 -3.42
CA SER A 297 16.29 -1.05 -4.66
C SER A 297 14.79 -1.35 -4.60
N LEU A 298 14.19 -1.37 -3.40
CA LEU A 298 12.76 -1.65 -3.19
C LEU A 298 11.88 -0.38 -3.29
N GLY A 299 12.47 0.80 -3.47
CA GLY A 299 11.71 2.05 -3.63
C GLY A 299 10.75 2.31 -2.47
N GLY A 300 9.51 2.72 -2.72
CA GLY A 300 8.52 2.97 -1.68
C GLY A 300 7.99 1.74 -0.92
N ALA A 301 8.49 0.53 -1.20
CA ALA A 301 7.98 -0.67 -0.55
C ALA A 301 8.52 -0.85 0.87
N SER A 302 7.64 -1.31 1.76
CA SER A 302 7.94 -1.75 3.13
C SER A 302 8.24 -3.25 3.17
N VAL A 303 9.00 -3.69 4.18
CA VAL A 303 9.39 -5.10 4.32
C VAL A 303 8.88 -5.68 5.65
N PRO A 304 8.11 -6.77 5.62
CA PRO A 304 7.66 -7.44 6.83
C PRO A 304 8.71 -8.43 7.37
N ILE A 305 8.89 -8.43 8.69
CA ILE A 305 9.61 -9.45 9.45
C ILE A 305 8.59 -10.12 10.38
N ILE A 306 8.36 -11.40 10.15
CA ILE A 306 7.26 -12.16 10.75
C ILE A 306 7.82 -13.20 11.70
N ALA A 307 7.50 -13.09 12.97
CA ALA A 307 7.67 -14.17 13.93
C ALA A 307 6.38 -14.98 13.99
N ASP A 308 6.38 -16.16 13.36
CA ASP A 308 5.29 -17.11 13.46
C ASP A 308 5.81 -18.55 13.49
N LYS A 309 5.53 -19.23 14.59
CA LYS A 309 5.73 -20.66 14.76
C LYS A 309 4.37 -21.35 14.80
N PRO A 310 3.84 -21.85 13.66
CA PRO A 310 2.51 -22.47 13.61
C PRO A 310 2.28 -23.59 14.63
N SER A 311 3.35 -24.31 15.02
CA SER A 311 3.27 -25.37 16.03
C SER A 311 3.16 -24.86 17.47
N ASN A 312 3.45 -23.59 17.73
CA ASN A 312 3.39 -22.96 19.06
C ASN A 312 3.26 -21.42 18.96
N GLN A 313 2.02 -20.94 18.87
CA GLN A 313 1.70 -19.52 18.86
C GLN A 313 1.33 -18.97 20.24
N THR A 314 1.35 -19.78 21.31
CA THR A 314 0.96 -19.31 22.66
C THR A 314 2.19 -18.88 23.47
N THR A 315 3.31 -19.59 23.37
CA THR A 315 4.54 -19.26 24.13
C THR A 315 5.76 -18.92 23.27
N SER A 316 5.64 -19.03 21.94
CA SER A 316 6.66 -18.60 20.96
C SER A 316 6.08 -17.55 20.01
N SER A 317 6.71 -17.32 18.85
CA SER A 317 6.36 -16.25 17.90
C SER A 317 6.53 -14.85 18.49
N LYS A 318 7.43 -14.68 19.46
CA LYS A 318 7.64 -13.42 20.19
C LYS A 318 8.72 -12.58 19.52
N ILE A 319 8.57 -11.26 19.57
CA ILE A 319 9.55 -10.28 19.12
C ILE A 319 10.00 -9.44 20.32
N GLU A 320 11.30 -9.37 20.56
CA GLU A 320 11.90 -8.53 21.58
C GLU A 320 12.91 -7.59 20.94
N LEU A 321 12.66 -6.28 21.01
CA LEU A 321 13.57 -5.24 20.53
C LEU A 321 14.08 -4.45 21.73
N GLN A 322 15.40 -4.44 21.93
CA GLN A 322 16.01 -3.78 23.08
C GLN A 322 17.33 -3.08 22.76
N ASN A 323 17.65 -2.07 23.58
CA ASN A 323 18.94 -1.39 23.62
C ASN A 323 19.32 -0.75 22.28
N SER A 324 18.64 0.35 21.92
CA SER A 324 19.10 1.29 20.88
C SER A 324 19.11 0.79 19.43
N ALA A 325 18.30 -0.21 19.08
CA ALA A 325 18.14 -0.61 17.69
C ALA A 325 17.48 0.52 16.86
N VAL A 326 17.96 0.71 15.64
CA VAL A 326 17.49 1.76 14.72
C VAL A 326 16.87 1.14 13.47
N PHE A 327 15.70 1.60 13.08
CA PHE A 327 14.97 1.13 11.89
C PHE A 327 14.95 2.19 10.79
N GLN A 328 15.18 1.78 9.55
CA GLN A 328 15.24 2.69 8.40
C GLN A 328 14.46 2.11 7.23
N GLY A 329 13.66 2.95 6.58
CA GLY A 329 13.10 2.66 5.27
C GLY A 329 14.16 2.50 4.19
N SER A 330 13.71 2.38 2.94
CA SER A 330 14.56 2.31 1.75
C SER A 330 15.26 3.64 1.40
N GLY A 331 14.88 4.73 2.08
CA GLY A 331 15.18 6.12 1.73
C GLY A 331 14.02 6.83 1.03
N SER A 332 12.92 6.14 0.72
CA SER A 332 11.63 6.76 0.34
C SER A 332 10.81 7.09 1.59
N THR A 333 9.94 8.11 1.52
CA THR A 333 9.10 8.55 2.65
C THR A 333 8.09 7.50 3.13
N ASP A 334 7.70 6.57 2.25
CA ASP A 334 6.61 5.62 2.52
C ASP A 334 7.12 4.18 2.74
N SER A 335 8.41 4.02 3.06
CA SER A 335 9.06 2.72 3.25
C SER A 335 9.41 2.51 4.72
N TYR A 336 8.94 1.40 5.29
CA TYR A 336 9.08 1.08 6.70
C TYR A 336 9.50 -0.38 6.90
N VAL A 337 10.02 -0.68 8.09
CA VAL A 337 10.17 -2.05 8.57
C VAL A 337 8.90 -2.39 9.37
N LEU A 338 8.20 -3.45 8.96
CA LEU A 338 7.00 -3.93 9.65
C LEU A 338 7.34 -5.18 10.47
N MET A 339 7.21 -5.11 11.79
CA MET A 339 7.39 -6.26 12.68
C MET A 339 6.04 -6.90 12.98
N ILE A 340 5.91 -8.20 12.72
CA ILE A 340 4.67 -8.95 12.90
C ILE A 340 4.90 -10.11 13.86
N SER A 341 4.13 -10.14 14.94
CA SER A 341 4.07 -11.31 15.83
C SER A 341 2.72 -12.00 15.69
N HIS A 342 2.76 -13.30 15.42
CA HIS A 342 1.56 -14.14 15.41
C HIS A 342 1.29 -14.83 16.77
N ASN A 343 1.89 -14.33 17.86
CA ASN A 343 1.59 -14.83 19.20
C ASN A 343 0.12 -14.54 19.60
N LYS A 344 -0.56 -15.55 20.15
CA LYS A 344 -2.00 -15.58 20.48
C LYS A 344 -2.27 -15.54 21.98
N SER A 345 -1.25 -15.43 22.82
CA SER A 345 -1.37 -15.54 24.28
C SER A 345 -2.38 -14.54 24.84
N ALA A 346 -2.24 -13.25 24.52
CA ALA A 346 -3.13 -12.20 25.03
C ALA A 346 -4.60 -12.43 24.65
N LYS A 347 -4.88 -12.76 23.39
CA LYS A 347 -6.25 -13.07 22.91
C LYS A 347 -6.84 -14.32 23.56
N GLN A 348 -6.00 -15.25 24.00
CA GLN A 348 -6.40 -16.45 24.73
C GLN A 348 -6.42 -16.27 26.26
N GLY A 349 -6.20 -15.05 26.76
CA GLY A 349 -6.18 -14.74 28.20
C GLY A 349 -4.88 -15.12 28.91
N GLY A 350 -3.81 -15.42 28.16
CA GLY A 350 -2.46 -15.63 28.68
C GLY A 350 -1.71 -14.32 28.97
N SER A 351 -0.46 -14.45 29.43
CA SER A 351 0.38 -13.34 29.89
C SER A 351 1.65 -13.14 29.07
N GLU A 352 1.81 -13.85 27.95
CA GLU A 352 2.99 -13.64 27.10
C GLU A 352 2.80 -12.37 26.26
N THR A 353 3.83 -11.53 26.26
CA THR A 353 3.92 -10.39 25.36
C THR A 353 4.35 -10.84 23.97
N ALA A 354 3.63 -10.40 22.95
CA ALA A 354 3.88 -10.76 21.56
C ALA A 354 5.03 -9.93 20.97
N ILE A 355 5.02 -8.63 21.25
CA ILE A 355 6.08 -7.69 20.86
C ILE A 355 6.45 -6.86 22.09
N ASP A 356 7.70 -6.96 22.56
CA ASP A 356 8.25 -6.15 23.66
C ASP A 356 9.31 -5.19 23.10
N LEU A 357 9.00 -3.89 23.17
CA LEU A 357 9.86 -2.79 22.73
C LEU A 357 10.38 -2.05 23.96
N LYS A 358 11.70 -2.02 24.17
CA LYS A 358 12.29 -1.36 25.35
C LYS A 358 13.66 -0.72 25.09
N ASN A 359 14.02 0.23 25.95
CA ASN A 359 15.35 0.86 25.98
C ASN A 359 15.76 1.53 24.66
N SER A 360 15.10 2.65 24.33
CA SER A 360 15.52 3.59 23.28
C SER A 360 15.49 3.05 21.84
N ILE A 361 14.39 2.46 21.39
CA ILE A 361 14.21 2.07 19.97
C ILE A 361 13.77 3.30 19.16
N ASP A 362 14.29 3.47 17.94
CA ASP A 362 14.00 4.62 17.09
C ASP A 362 13.91 4.27 15.59
N GLY A 363 13.21 5.10 14.81
CA GLY A 363 13.20 5.07 13.35
C GLY A 363 11.88 4.65 12.69
N ASP A 364 11.98 4.19 11.44
CA ASP A 364 10.85 3.87 10.55
C ASP A 364 10.27 2.48 10.84
N LEU A 365 9.77 2.29 12.06
CA LEU A 365 9.26 1.03 12.58
C LEU A 365 7.73 1.05 12.76
N LEU A 366 7.09 0.01 12.24
CA LEU A 366 5.69 -0.33 12.47
C LEU A 366 5.61 -1.66 13.21
N VAL A 367 4.71 -1.78 14.18
CA VAL A 367 4.52 -3.03 14.94
C VAL A 367 3.08 -3.52 14.86
N TYR A 368 2.92 -4.82 14.60
CA TYR A 368 1.64 -5.45 14.36
C TYR A 368 1.52 -6.80 15.09
N ALA A 369 0.60 -6.90 16.05
CA ALA A 369 0.35 -8.14 16.80
C ALA A 369 -1.16 -8.46 16.86
N PRO A 370 -1.77 -9.00 15.78
CA PRO A 370 -3.23 -9.06 15.62
C PRO A 370 -3.96 -9.88 16.71
N HIS A 371 -3.24 -10.80 17.36
CA HIS A 371 -3.76 -11.66 18.43
C HIS A 371 -3.00 -11.51 19.76
N GLY A 372 -2.04 -10.59 19.82
CA GLY A 372 -1.05 -10.50 20.88
C GLY A 372 -1.03 -9.16 21.61
N GLU A 373 -0.25 -9.10 22.69
CA GLU A 373 0.04 -7.85 23.38
C GLU A 373 1.29 -7.19 22.79
N VAL A 374 1.18 -5.91 22.43
CA VAL A 374 2.32 -5.03 22.15
C VAL A 374 2.63 -4.23 23.42
N LEU A 375 3.85 -4.36 23.94
CA LEU A 375 4.34 -3.64 25.10
C LEU A 375 5.44 -2.67 24.68
N ILE A 376 5.26 -1.38 24.99
CA ILE A 376 6.19 -0.30 24.63
C ILE A 376 6.68 0.38 25.90
N GLN A 377 7.99 0.43 26.11
CA GLN A 377 8.61 0.85 27.37
C GLN A 377 9.86 1.70 27.13
N ASP A 378 10.14 2.63 28.03
CA ASP A 378 11.46 3.29 28.17
C ASP A 378 12.02 3.96 26.90
N SER A 379 11.45 5.12 26.55
CA SER A 379 11.93 6.02 25.48
C SER A 379 11.97 5.40 24.08
N VAL A 380 10.99 4.55 23.75
CA VAL A 380 10.80 4.00 22.41
C VAL A 380 9.99 4.98 21.56
N ASN A 381 10.42 5.16 20.31
CA ASN A 381 9.69 5.83 19.23
C ASN A 381 9.30 4.81 18.16
N VAL A 382 7.99 4.73 17.87
CA VAL A 382 7.46 3.96 16.73
C VAL A 382 6.50 4.84 15.95
N LYS A 383 6.40 4.59 14.63
CA LYS A 383 5.49 5.32 13.74
C LYS A 383 4.04 4.91 13.95
N GLU A 384 3.82 3.66 14.34
CA GLU A 384 2.50 3.11 14.57
C GLU A 384 2.57 1.79 15.35
N ALA A 385 1.54 1.52 16.16
CA ALA A 385 1.37 0.25 16.84
C ALA A 385 -0.06 -0.26 16.73
N SER A 386 -0.21 -1.49 16.27
CA SER A 386 -1.50 -2.15 16.10
C SER A 386 -1.48 -3.55 16.74
N GLY A 387 -2.53 -3.92 17.47
CA GLY A 387 -2.58 -5.25 18.09
C GLY A 387 -3.86 -5.62 18.82
N TYR A 388 -3.90 -6.81 19.42
CA TYR A 388 -5.06 -7.22 20.22
C TYR A 388 -5.19 -6.38 21.49
N ARG A 389 -4.06 -6.18 22.19
CA ARG A 389 -3.89 -5.30 23.34
C ARG A 389 -2.60 -4.51 23.17
N ILE A 390 -2.61 -3.24 23.56
CA ILE A 390 -1.40 -2.41 23.52
C ILE A 390 -1.18 -1.80 24.90
N ARG A 391 0.04 -1.86 25.41
CA ARG A 391 0.40 -1.30 26.72
C ARG A 391 1.63 -0.43 26.60
N LEU A 392 1.52 0.82 27.04
CA LEU A 392 2.61 1.78 27.06
C LEU A 392 3.00 2.06 28.51
N LYS A 393 4.30 2.09 28.80
CA LYS A 393 4.82 2.36 30.14
C LYS A 393 5.92 3.41 30.13
N ASN A 394 6.06 4.08 31.28
CA ASN A 394 7.15 5.02 31.58
C ASN A 394 7.18 6.17 30.56
N SER A 395 8.34 6.50 30.01
CA SER A 395 8.55 7.57 29.02
C SER A 395 8.41 7.09 27.57
N ALA A 396 7.61 6.05 27.30
CA ALA A 396 7.33 5.61 25.94
C ALA A 396 6.55 6.70 25.16
N GLU A 397 6.98 6.98 23.92
CA GLU A 397 6.35 7.97 23.06
C GLU A 397 6.03 7.38 21.68
N VAL A 398 4.77 7.37 21.27
CA VAL A 398 4.37 6.97 19.91
C VAL A 398 4.12 8.23 19.09
N ILE A 399 4.84 8.40 17.98
CA ILE A 399 4.68 9.57 17.09
C ILE A 399 4.14 9.08 15.76
N TYR A 400 2.85 9.32 15.55
CA TYR A 400 2.19 9.03 14.29
C TYR A 400 2.59 10.05 13.23
N GLU A 401 2.97 9.56 12.05
CA GLU A 401 3.21 10.39 10.88
C GLU A 401 2.03 10.31 9.93
N THR A 402 1.53 11.49 9.53
CA THR A 402 0.48 11.60 8.52
C THR A 402 1.04 11.16 7.17
N GLY A 403 0.62 9.98 6.70
CA GLY A 403 1.15 9.37 5.47
C GLY A 403 1.05 7.85 5.42
N LEU A 404 0.81 7.19 6.56
CA LEU A 404 0.65 5.73 6.66
C LEU A 404 -0.66 5.18 6.06
N ALA A 405 -1.46 6.04 5.44
CA ALA A 405 -2.62 5.63 4.67
C ALA A 405 -2.17 5.11 3.30
N ASN A 406 -2.13 3.78 3.16
CA ASN A 406 -1.75 3.00 1.96
C ASN A 406 -0.25 2.68 1.86
N LEU A 407 0.26 1.92 2.83
CA LEU A 407 1.64 1.41 2.78
C LEU A 407 1.78 0.23 1.84
N ILE A 408 2.66 0.36 0.85
CA ILE A 408 2.94 -0.72 -0.12
C ILE A 408 3.93 -1.70 0.49
N PHE A 409 3.65 -3.00 0.40
CA PHE A 409 4.56 -4.07 0.82
C PHE A 409 5.16 -4.81 -0.39
N THR A 410 6.29 -5.49 -0.18
CA THR A 410 7.04 -6.19 -1.24
C THR A 410 6.41 -7.50 -1.76
N SER A 411 5.27 -7.95 -1.20
CA SER A 411 4.69 -9.30 -1.43
C SER A 411 3.18 -9.40 -1.08
N GLY A 412 2.47 -10.46 -1.50
CA GLY A 412 1.03 -10.75 -1.22
C GLY A 412 0.12 -11.02 -2.47
N PRO A 413 -0.67 -12.11 -2.57
CA PRO A 413 -1.68 -12.40 -3.58
C PRO A 413 -2.79 -11.39 -3.82
N SER A 414 -2.97 -10.40 -2.96
CA SER A 414 -3.80 -9.24 -3.30
C SER A 414 -3.01 -8.02 -3.77
N GLY A 415 -1.69 -8.19 -3.99
CA GLY A 415 -0.77 -7.34 -4.73
C GLY A 415 -1.14 -7.17 -6.21
N GLY A 416 -2.43 -7.15 -6.52
CA GLY A 416 -2.95 -6.77 -7.81
C GLY A 416 -2.67 -5.30 -8.00
N TYR A 417 -1.96 -4.97 -9.06
CA TYR A 417 -1.87 -3.58 -9.46
C TYR A 417 -3.29 -2.99 -9.61
N MET A 418 -3.54 -1.79 -9.12
CA MET A 418 -4.72 -1.04 -9.53
C MET A 418 -4.34 -0.09 -10.65
N ILE A 419 -5.24 0.10 -11.61
CA ILE A 419 -5.05 1.11 -12.65
C ILE A 419 -5.25 2.47 -11.98
N GLU A 420 -4.14 3.18 -11.77
CA GLU A 420 -4.17 4.54 -11.23
C GLU A 420 -4.62 5.53 -12.31
N SER A 421 -4.11 5.35 -13.53
CA SER A 421 -4.48 6.19 -14.67
C SER A 421 -4.35 5.45 -15.99
N TRP A 422 -5.20 5.86 -16.93
CA TRP A 422 -5.13 5.49 -18.34
C TRP A 422 -5.20 6.77 -19.16
N LYS A 423 -4.30 6.91 -20.13
CA LYS A 423 -4.35 8.01 -21.11
C LYS A 423 -3.97 7.52 -22.50
N GLU A 424 -4.62 8.10 -23.49
CA GLU A 424 -4.13 8.08 -24.87
C GLU A 424 -3.04 9.14 -25.01
N THR A 425 -1.92 8.78 -25.64
CA THR A 425 -0.78 9.68 -25.87
C THR A 425 -0.58 9.87 -27.37
N GLU A 426 -0.14 11.06 -27.78
CA GLU A 426 0.18 11.37 -29.18
C GLU A 426 1.54 10.83 -29.60
#